data_AF-A0A1B9LHP3-F1
#
_entry.id   AF-A0A1B9LHP3-F1
#
_cell.length_a   1.000
_cell.length_b   1.000
_cell.length_c   1.000
_cell.angle_alpha   90.00
_cell.angle_beta   90.00
_cell.angle_gamma   90.00
#
_symmetry.space_group_name_H-M   'P 1'
#
loop_
_entity.id
_entity.type
_entity.pdbx_description
1 polymer ?
#
loop_
_entity_poly.entity_id
_entity_poly.type
_entity_poly.pdbx_seq_one_letter_code
_entity_poly.pdbx_strand_id
1 'polypeptide(L)'
;MKKLKFDHLLYVIFALVLLYYPVKIAKYYLMDLSYDEISDIVWRGDGCNKDDYPNYKDKECPCGGGLLEPGDSTINKDGLMYIDDKLIGKVTLKEKPSFFSMGEILTGGELEIQDLDTGIICYYDSVLD
;
A
#
# COMPACT_ATOMS: atom_id res chain seq x y z
N MET A 1 0.86 -41.67 31.52
CA MET A 1 0.49 -41.04 30.23
C MET A 1 0.41 -39.52 30.39
N LYS A 2 1.42 -38.76 29.92
CA LYS A 2 1.35 -37.28 29.81
C LYS A 2 0.50 -36.88 28.59
N LYS A 3 -0.77 -37.29 28.53
CA LYS A 3 -1.70 -36.87 27.45
C LYS A 3 -2.16 -35.42 27.63
N LEU A 4 -2.28 -34.96 28.88
CA LEU A 4 -2.87 -33.65 29.22
C LEU A 4 -2.11 -32.43 28.66
N LYS A 5 -0.83 -32.57 28.28
CA LYS A 5 -0.01 -31.43 27.80
C LYS A 5 -0.06 -31.21 26.28
N PHE A 6 -0.36 -32.24 25.49
CA PHE A 6 -0.38 -32.13 24.03
C PHE A 6 -1.71 -31.54 23.54
N ASP A 7 -2.83 -31.99 24.12
CA ASP A 7 -4.16 -31.48 23.77
C ASP A 7 -4.32 -29.99 24.12
N HIS A 8 -3.75 -29.54 25.24
CA HIS A 8 -3.72 -28.12 25.62
C HIS A 8 -2.88 -27.28 24.65
N LEU A 9 -1.73 -27.81 24.19
CA LEU A 9 -0.90 -27.11 23.21
C LEU A 9 -1.63 -26.95 21.87
N LEU A 10 -2.28 -28.02 21.41
CA LEU A 10 -3.12 -28.01 20.20
C LEU A 10 -4.26 -26.99 20.32
N TYR A 11 -4.94 -26.96 21.47
CA TYR A 11 -6.01 -26.00 21.72
C TYR A 11 -5.51 -24.55 21.70
N VAL A 12 -4.34 -24.27 22.30
CA VAL A 12 -3.72 -22.93 22.27
C VAL A 12 -3.34 -22.54 20.84
N ILE A 13 -2.72 -23.42 20.07
CA ILE A 13 -2.38 -23.16 18.66
C ILE A 13 -3.66 -22.89 17.85
N PHE A 14 -4.69 -23.71 18.05
CA PHE A 14 -5.98 -23.53 17.38
C PHE A 14 -6.63 -22.19 17.74
N ALA A 15 -6.62 -21.81 19.02
CA ALA A 15 -7.11 -20.51 19.46
C ALA A 15 -6.31 -19.34 18.84
N LEU A 16 -4.98 -19.45 18.74
CA LEU A 16 -4.15 -18.45 18.09
C LEU A 16 -4.46 -18.32 16.59
N VAL A 17 -4.67 -19.44 15.89
CA VAL A 17 -5.05 -19.44 14.46
C VAL A 17 -6.44 -18.81 14.28
N LEU A 18 -7.40 -19.14 15.14
CA LEU A 18 -8.74 -18.54 15.10
C LEU A 18 -8.71 -17.03 15.37
N LEU A 19 -7.83 -16.58 16.27
CA LEU A 19 -7.71 -15.15 16.63
C LEU A 19 -6.87 -14.36 15.64
N TYR A 20 -6.02 -15.02 14.84
CA TYR A 20 -5.12 -14.35 13.91
C TYR A 20 -5.85 -13.44 12.91
N TYR A 21 -6.89 -13.95 12.23
CA TYR A 21 -7.65 -13.17 11.25
C TYR A 21 -8.42 -12.00 11.86
N PRO A 22 -9.20 -12.17 12.95
CA PRO A 22 -9.83 -11.06 13.64
C PRO A 22 -8.84 -9.97 14.07
N VAL A 23 -7.68 -10.37 14.62
CA VAL A 23 -6.64 -9.42 15.04
C VAL A 23 -6.03 -8.70 13.84
N LYS A 24 -5.77 -9.41 12.73
CA LYS A 24 -5.26 -8.82 11.49
C LYS A 24 -6.24 -7.78 10.91
N ILE A 25 -7.53 -8.11 10.85
CA ILE A 25 -8.59 -7.19 10.40
C ILE A 25 -8.67 -5.98 11.32
N ALA A 26 -8.71 -6.19 12.64
CA ALA A 26 -8.77 -5.09 13.59
C ALA A 26 -7.56 -4.16 13.47
N LYS A 27 -6.34 -4.71 13.38
CA LYS A 27 -5.13 -3.92 13.15
C LYS A 27 -5.26 -3.08 11.87
N TYR A 28 -5.76 -3.68 10.79
CA TYR A 28 -5.92 -3.01 9.51
C TYR A 28 -6.84 -1.79 9.59
N TYR A 29 -7.98 -1.87 10.28
CA TYR A 29 -8.91 -0.75 10.39
C TYR A 29 -8.55 0.27 11.47
N LEU A 30 -7.76 -0.13 12.48
CA LEU A 30 -7.41 0.74 13.62
C LEU A 30 -6.06 1.45 13.46
N MET A 31 -5.21 1.01 12.53
CA MET A 31 -3.88 1.56 12.33
C MET A 31 -3.66 1.99 10.88
N ASP A 32 -2.93 3.08 10.72
CA ASP A 32 -2.42 3.50 9.42
C ASP A 32 -1.45 2.46 8.86
N LEU A 33 -1.33 2.40 7.53
CA LEU A 33 -0.32 1.56 6.90
C LEU A 33 1.07 2.15 7.14
N SER A 34 2.03 1.29 7.45
CA SER A 34 3.44 1.64 7.39
C SER A 34 3.89 1.84 5.94
N TYR A 35 5.00 2.55 5.75
CA TYR A 35 5.59 2.75 4.42
C TYR A 35 6.03 1.45 3.74
N ASP A 36 6.45 0.46 4.53
CA ASP A 36 6.71 -0.90 4.04
C ASP A 36 5.42 -1.54 3.51
N GLU A 37 4.33 -1.49 4.30
CA GLU A 37 3.02 -2.01 3.88
C GLU A 37 2.43 -1.26 2.66
N ILE A 38 2.74 0.03 2.48
CA ILE A 38 2.36 0.79 1.28
C ILE A 38 3.15 0.30 0.05
N SER A 39 4.44 -0.01 0.22
CA SER A 39 5.31 -0.50 -0.88
C SER A 39 4.96 -1.92 -1.33
N ASP A 40 4.29 -2.69 -0.46
CA ASP A 40 3.83 -4.06 -0.74
C ASP A 40 2.46 -4.12 -1.45
N ILE A 41 1.88 -2.98 -1.85
CA ILE A 41 0.62 -2.91 -2.59
C ILE A 41 0.90 -2.64 -4.08
N VAL A 42 0.14 -3.26 -4.98
CA VAL A 42 0.19 -2.92 -6.41
C VAL A 42 -0.53 -1.60 -6.65
N TRP A 43 0.19 -0.62 -7.21
CA TRP A 43 -0.34 0.70 -7.52
C TRP A 43 -0.36 0.95 -9.02
N ARG A 44 -1.49 1.41 -9.56
CA ARG A 44 -1.64 1.80 -10.96
C ARG A 44 -1.68 3.31 -11.07
N GLY A 45 -0.78 3.91 -11.84
CA GLY A 45 -0.80 5.34 -12.12
C GLY A 45 -2.11 5.78 -12.81
N ASP A 46 -2.69 6.88 -12.32
CA ASP A 46 -3.94 7.49 -12.78
C ASP A 46 -3.76 8.97 -13.17
N GLY A 47 -2.53 9.34 -13.55
CA GLY A 47 -2.17 10.66 -14.06
C GLY A 47 -1.51 11.58 -13.03
N CYS A 48 -1.42 12.87 -13.36
CA CYS A 48 -0.78 13.85 -12.49
C CYS A 48 -1.33 15.27 -12.70
N ASN A 49 -1.15 16.09 -11.67
CA ASN A 49 -1.56 17.48 -11.65
C ASN A 49 -0.47 18.36 -11.03
N LYS A 50 -0.44 19.64 -11.44
CA LYS A 50 0.33 20.69 -10.77
C LYS A 50 -0.68 21.73 -10.31
N ASP A 51 -0.56 22.23 -9.09
CA ASP A 51 -1.54 23.12 -8.44
C ASP A 51 -2.11 24.27 -9.31
N ASP A 52 -1.40 24.70 -10.36
CA ASP A 52 -1.80 25.77 -11.29
C ASP A 52 -2.26 25.34 -12.71
N TYR A 53 -2.14 24.07 -13.11
CA TYR A 53 -2.50 23.61 -14.47
C TYR A 53 -3.12 22.21 -14.48
N PRO A 54 -4.44 22.09 -14.69
CA PRO A 54 -5.12 20.81 -14.61
C PRO A 54 -4.84 19.94 -15.85
N ASN A 55 -4.50 18.68 -15.58
CA ASN A 55 -4.51 17.52 -16.48
C ASN A 55 -3.33 17.39 -17.45
N TYR A 56 -2.22 16.83 -16.96
CA TYR A 56 -1.27 16.12 -17.81
C TYR A 56 -1.73 14.66 -17.98
N LYS A 57 -1.70 14.13 -19.21
CA LYS A 57 -1.95 12.70 -19.46
C LYS A 57 -0.76 11.87 -18.95
N ASP A 58 -0.98 10.64 -18.48
CA ASP A 58 -0.01 9.72 -17.82
C ASP A 58 1.42 9.73 -18.37
N LYS A 59 1.60 9.88 -19.69
CA LYS A 59 2.91 9.84 -20.36
C LYS A 59 3.80 11.06 -20.08
N GLU A 60 3.24 12.13 -19.54
CA GLU A 60 3.94 13.39 -19.26
C GLU A 60 4.23 13.58 -17.77
N CYS A 61 3.84 12.61 -16.92
CA CYS A 61 4.03 12.68 -15.49
C CYS A 61 5.48 12.32 -15.09
N PRO A 62 6.13 13.15 -14.26
CA PRO A 62 7.54 12.94 -13.86
C PRO A 62 7.74 11.66 -13.04
N CYS A 63 6.69 11.21 -12.34
CA CYS A 63 6.68 9.98 -11.56
C CYS A 63 6.55 8.72 -12.43
N GLY A 64 6.40 8.89 -13.76
CA GLY A 64 6.04 7.83 -14.67
C GLY A 64 4.55 7.48 -14.62
N GLY A 65 4.09 6.77 -15.64
CA GLY A 65 2.80 6.07 -15.62
C GLY A 65 3.04 4.56 -15.68
N GLY A 66 2.09 3.76 -15.21
CA GLY A 66 2.20 2.30 -15.24
C GLY A 66 1.80 1.64 -13.92
N LEU A 67 2.21 0.39 -13.75
CA LEU A 67 2.03 -0.37 -12.52
C LEU A 67 3.32 -0.30 -11.70
N LEU A 68 3.19 -0.10 -10.39
CA LEU A 68 4.23 -0.31 -9.40
C LEU A 68 3.89 -1.60 -8.68
N GLU A 69 4.68 -2.64 -8.90
CA GLU A 69 4.53 -3.93 -8.24
C GLU A 69 5.32 -3.96 -6.92
N PRO A 70 4.95 -4.86 -5.98
CA PRO A 70 5.70 -5.07 -4.75
C PRO A 70 7.18 -5.36 -5.05
N GLY A 71 8.06 -4.51 -4.52
CA GLY A 71 9.51 -4.59 -4.73
C GLY A 71 10.07 -3.66 -5.81
N ASP A 72 9.22 -3.03 -6.64
CA ASP A 72 9.67 -2.01 -7.61
C ASP A 72 10.12 -0.73 -6.93
N SER A 73 9.58 -0.46 -5.74
CA SER A 73 9.85 0.75 -4.98
C SER A 73 10.13 0.47 -3.52
N THR A 74 10.84 1.40 -2.88
CA THR A 74 11.02 1.43 -1.43
C THR A 74 10.65 2.81 -0.91
N ILE A 75 10.00 2.87 0.25
CA ILE A 75 9.63 4.13 0.89
C ILE A 75 10.33 4.22 2.24
N ASN A 76 11.11 5.28 2.45
CA ASN A 76 11.81 5.46 3.72
C ASN A 76 10.86 5.98 4.82
N LYS A 77 11.37 6.03 6.06
CA LYS A 77 10.62 6.51 7.24
C LYS A 77 10.10 7.96 7.14
N ASP A 78 10.65 8.77 6.24
CA ASP A 78 10.27 10.16 6.02
C ASP A 78 9.23 10.29 4.89
N GLY A 79 8.79 9.14 4.33
CA GLY A 79 7.82 9.04 3.25
C GLY A 79 8.41 9.30 1.87
N LEU A 80 9.73 9.24 1.70
CA LEU A 80 10.36 9.42 0.39
C LEU A 80 10.42 8.09 -0.36
N MET A 81 9.86 8.04 -1.57
CA MET A 81 9.87 6.86 -2.43
C MET A 81 11.07 6.87 -3.37
N TYR A 82 11.68 5.70 -3.51
CA TYR A 82 12.80 5.43 -4.42
C TYR A 82 12.45 4.25 -5.33
N ILE A 83 12.76 4.38 -6.62
CA ILE A 83 12.71 3.31 -7.63
C ILE A 83 14.11 3.22 -8.24
N ASP A 84 14.71 2.02 -8.28
CA ASP A 84 16.09 1.81 -8.75
C ASP A 84 17.10 2.82 -8.14
N ASP A 85 17.04 3.01 -6.81
CA ASP A 85 17.84 3.99 -6.04
C ASP A 85 17.63 5.47 -6.42
N LYS A 86 16.71 5.79 -7.33
CA LYS A 86 16.36 7.16 -7.71
C LYS A 86 15.18 7.66 -6.89
N LEU A 87 15.35 8.82 -6.25
CA LEU A 87 14.27 9.52 -5.56
C LEU A 87 13.19 9.94 -6.55
N ILE A 88 11.96 9.51 -6.30
CA ILE A 88 10.78 9.83 -7.13
C ILE A 88 9.97 10.96 -6.52
N GLY A 89 9.80 10.96 -5.20
CA GLY A 89 9.02 11.98 -4.53
C GLY A 89 8.60 11.60 -3.12
N LYS A 90 7.71 12.41 -2.55
CA LYS A 90 7.13 12.18 -1.23
C LYS A 90 5.75 11.55 -1.36
N VAL A 91 5.55 10.45 -0.64
CA VAL A 91 4.35 9.64 -0.65
C VAL A 91 3.35 10.15 0.38
N THR A 92 2.09 10.22 -0.04
CA THR A 92 0.94 10.43 0.84
C THR A 92 -0.12 9.40 0.49
N LEU A 93 -0.48 8.53 1.45
CA LEU A 93 -1.65 7.66 1.30
C LEU A 93 -2.91 8.48 1.57
N LYS A 94 -3.76 8.64 0.55
CA LYS A 94 -5.01 9.39 0.65
C LYS A 94 -6.15 8.51 1.10
N GLU A 95 -6.25 7.32 0.52
CA GLU A 95 -7.22 6.32 0.91
C GLU A 95 -6.55 4.96 1.05
N LYS A 96 -6.88 4.26 2.13
CA LYS A 96 -6.39 2.91 2.39
C LYS A 96 -7.20 1.92 1.54
N PRO A 97 -6.57 0.95 0.87
CA PRO A 97 -7.31 -0.07 0.15
C PRO A 97 -8.35 -0.77 1.02
N SER A 98 -9.37 -1.36 0.39
CA SER A 98 -10.29 -2.23 1.10
C SER A 98 -9.57 -3.51 1.53
N PHE A 99 -9.75 -3.92 2.79
CA PHE A 99 -9.29 -5.23 3.26
C PHE A 99 -9.96 -6.39 2.49
N PHE A 100 -11.20 -6.17 2.04
CA PHE A 100 -11.98 -7.14 1.28
C PHE A 100 -12.17 -6.63 -0.14
N SER A 101 -11.45 -7.22 -1.08
CA SER A 101 -11.71 -7.02 -2.51
C SER A 101 -12.94 -7.84 -2.91
N MET A 102 -14.06 -7.20 -3.24
CA MET A 102 -15.29 -7.90 -3.65
C MET A 102 -15.24 -8.43 -5.10
N GLY A 103 -14.05 -8.84 -5.57
CA GLY A 103 -13.81 -9.29 -6.95
C GLY A 103 -13.59 -8.16 -7.96
N GLU A 104 -13.46 -6.92 -7.50
CA GLU A 104 -13.12 -5.76 -8.33
C GLU A 104 -11.60 -5.60 -8.45
N ILE A 105 -11.12 -5.20 -9.62
CA ILE A 105 -9.68 -4.97 -9.87
C ILE A 105 -9.17 -3.80 -9.04
N LEU A 106 -9.96 -2.73 -8.90
CA LEU A 106 -9.64 -1.61 -8.04
C LEU A 106 -10.01 -1.96 -6.60
N THR A 107 -9.07 -1.77 -5.68
CA THR A 107 -9.31 -2.05 -4.25
C THR A 107 -9.73 -0.80 -3.48
N GLY A 108 -9.79 0.36 -4.13
CA GLY A 108 -10.30 1.62 -3.58
C GLY A 108 -9.28 2.42 -2.76
N GLY A 109 -8.01 2.02 -2.75
CA GLY A 109 -6.94 2.82 -2.16
C GLY A 109 -6.41 3.85 -3.15
N GLU A 110 -5.99 4.98 -2.62
CA GLU A 110 -5.49 6.12 -3.38
C GLU A 110 -4.15 6.57 -2.79
N LEU A 111 -3.15 6.72 -3.65
CA LEU A 111 -1.80 7.15 -3.31
C LEU A 111 -1.43 8.39 -4.12
N GLU A 112 -0.82 9.37 -3.45
CA GLU A 112 -0.21 10.53 -4.07
C GLU A 112 1.31 10.48 -3.92
N ILE A 113 2.02 10.80 -5.00
CA ILE A 113 3.47 11.00 -4.99
C ILE A 113 3.75 12.42 -5.47
N GLN A 114 4.29 13.25 -4.59
CA GLN A 114 4.70 14.62 -4.94
C GLN A 114 6.18 14.63 -5.33
N ASP A 115 6.46 14.99 -6.58
CA ASP A 115 7.81 15.29 -7.03
C ASP A 115 8.33 16.56 -6.31
N LEU A 116 9.48 16.43 -5.64
CA LEU A 116 9.99 17.47 -4.75
C LEU A 116 10.57 18.68 -5.49
N ASP A 117 11.02 18.49 -6.74
CA ASP A 117 11.65 19.54 -7.54
C ASP A 117 10.61 20.40 -8.26
N THR A 118 9.58 19.77 -8.82
CA THR A 118 8.57 20.42 -9.66
C THR A 118 7.27 20.72 -8.94
N GLY A 119 7.02 20.06 -7.80
CA GLY A 119 5.77 20.12 -7.03
C GLY A 119 4.60 19.38 -7.69
N ILE A 120 4.83 18.66 -8.80
CA ILE A 120 3.79 17.88 -9.48
C ILE A 120 3.37 16.72 -8.58
N ILE A 121 2.06 16.49 -8.47
CA ILE A 121 1.46 15.39 -7.73
C ILE A 121 1.01 14.34 -8.75
N CYS A 122 1.50 13.11 -8.60
CA CYS A 122 1.05 11.95 -9.36
C CYS A 122 0.10 11.11 -8.52
N TYR A 123 -0.97 10.63 -9.14
CA TYR A 123 -2.03 9.86 -8.52
C TYR A 123 -1.91 8.40 -8.90
N TYR A 124 -2.18 7.51 -7.94
CA TYR A 124 -2.23 6.08 -8.18
C TYR A 124 -3.41 5.44 -7.45
N ASP A 125 -4.04 4.49 -8.11
CA ASP A 125 -5.07 3.64 -7.53
C ASP A 125 -4.47 2.29 -7.12
N SER A 126 -4.89 1.75 -5.98
CA SER A 126 -4.52 0.39 -5.62
C SER A 126 -5.32 -0.63 -6.42
N VAL A 127 -4.64 -1.65 -6.92
CA VAL A 127 -5.24 -2.74 -7.68
C VAL A 127 -4.98 -4.10 -7.02
N LEU A 128 -5.79 -5.08 -7.39
CA LEU A 128 -5.52 -6.48 -7.08
C LEU A 128 -4.30 -6.96 -7.88
N ASP A 129 -3.41 -7.66 -7.17
CA ASP A 129 -2.35 -8.51 -7.72
C ASP A 129 -2.95 -9.72 -8.46
#